data_AF-A0A1G2IUQ5-F1
#
_entry.id   AF-A0A1G2IUQ5-F1
#
_cell.length_a   1.000
_cell.length_b   1.000
_cell.length_c   1.000
_cell.angle_alpha   90.00
_cell.angle_beta   90.00
_cell.angle_gamma   90.00
#
_symmetry.space_group_name_H-M   'P 1'
#
loop_
_entity.id
_entity.type
_entity.pdbx_description
1 polymer ?
#
loop_
_entity_poly.entity_id
_entity_poly.type
_entity_poly.pdbx_seq_one_letter_code
_entity_poly.pdbx_strand_id
1 'polypeptide(L)'
;MSRVNKKTTNSVIASPEQQRGAWQSMICAFTLDCRVSFGKLSFLAMTLIGFFVLPGFASATVCTWDGSSSNLWNVAANWDTLPQAGDDLVFPASASNKSNSNDFAADTSFNSITFNGSGYTLAGNRIT
;
A
#
# COMPACT_ATOMS: atom_id res chain seq x y z
N MET A 1 -56.56 14.68 -35.87
CA MET A 1 -56.12 13.81 -34.75
C MET A 1 -54.71 13.28 -35.03
N SER A 2 -53.69 13.83 -34.39
CA SER A 2 -52.29 13.41 -34.56
C SER A 2 -51.96 12.18 -33.70
N ARG A 3 -51.42 11.14 -34.33
CA ARG A 3 -50.89 9.95 -33.65
C ARG A 3 -49.53 10.29 -33.02
N VAL A 4 -49.45 10.23 -31.70
CA VAL A 4 -48.19 10.36 -30.96
C VAL A 4 -47.51 8.99 -30.92
N ASN A 5 -46.44 8.82 -31.71
CA ASN A 5 -45.54 7.68 -31.59
C ASN A 5 -44.72 7.83 -30.31
N LYS A 6 -45.03 7.01 -29.29
CA LYS A 6 -44.20 6.90 -28.09
C LYS A 6 -42.87 6.26 -28.49
N LYS A 7 -41.79 7.06 -28.50
CA LYS A 7 -40.42 6.53 -28.54
C LYS A 7 -40.19 5.77 -27.24
N THR A 8 -40.13 4.44 -27.35
CA THR A 8 -39.61 3.55 -26.33
C THR A 8 -38.12 3.85 -26.15
N THR A 9 -37.77 4.60 -25.12
CA THR A 9 -36.38 4.81 -24.72
C THR A 9 -35.92 3.53 -24.02
N ASN A 10 -35.34 2.60 -24.78
CA ASN A 10 -34.57 1.49 -24.20
C ASN A 10 -33.33 2.09 -23.53
N SER A 11 -33.44 2.39 -22.23
CA SER A 11 -32.26 2.55 -21.39
C SER A 11 -31.67 1.15 -21.21
N VAL A 12 -30.72 0.81 -22.07
CA VAL A 12 -29.87 -0.36 -21.91
C VAL A 12 -29.02 -0.07 -20.67
N ILE A 13 -29.48 -0.54 -19.52
CA ILE A 13 -28.67 -0.61 -18.31
C ILE A 13 -27.59 -1.64 -18.61
N ALA A 14 -26.38 -1.16 -18.88
CA ALA A 14 -25.23 -2.02 -19.10
C ALA A 14 -24.98 -2.85 -17.84
N SER A 15 -24.82 -4.16 -18.03
CA SER A 15 -24.33 -5.10 -17.01
C SER A 15 -22.99 -4.61 -16.45
N PRO A 16 -22.70 -4.74 -15.13
CA PRO A 16 -21.44 -4.30 -14.52
C PRO A 16 -20.20 -5.11 -14.93
N GLU A 17 -20.28 -5.91 -16.00
CA GLU A 17 -19.19 -6.75 -16.48
C GLU A 17 -18.18 -6.05 -17.40
N GLN A 18 -18.45 -4.79 -17.80
CA GLN A 18 -17.65 -4.08 -18.81
C GLN A 18 -16.69 -3.02 -18.25
N GLN A 19 -16.09 -3.29 -17.10
CA GLN A 19 -14.96 -2.49 -16.55
C GLN A 19 -13.76 -3.34 -16.08
N ARG A 20 -13.80 -4.67 -16.27
CA ARG A 20 -12.73 -5.59 -15.83
C ARG A 20 -11.70 -5.93 -16.91
N GLY A 21 -11.68 -5.22 -18.05
CA GLY A 21 -10.83 -5.57 -19.20
C GLY A 21 -9.67 -4.61 -19.49
N ALA A 22 -9.65 -3.42 -18.90
CA ALA A 22 -8.68 -2.37 -19.24
C ALA A 22 -7.45 -2.32 -18.31
N TRP A 23 -7.52 -2.92 -17.11
CA TRP A 23 -6.42 -2.92 -16.15
C TRP A 23 -5.50 -4.15 -16.28
N GLN A 24 -6.01 -5.29 -16.75
CA GLN A 24 -5.18 -6.49 -16.98
C GLN A 24 -4.24 -6.36 -18.18
N SER A 25 -4.59 -5.54 -19.18
CA SER A 25 -3.77 -5.39 -20.40
C SER A 25 -2.54 -4.50 -20.22
N MET A 26 -2.51 -3.65 -19.19
CA MET A 26 -1.31 -2.85 -18.87
C MET A 26 -0.24 -3.66 -18.12
N ILE A 27 -0.58 -4.83 -17.57
CA ILE A 27 0.37 -5.73 -16.91
C ILE A 27 1.07 -6.64 -17.93
N CYS A 28 0.45 -6.95 -19.07
CA CYS A 28 1.02 -7.82 -20.11
C CYS A 28 2.05 -7.12 -21.03
N ALA A 29 2.14 -5.79 -21.01
CA ALA A 29 3.13 -5.05 -21.81
C ALA A 29 4.53 -5.04 -21.17
N PHE A 30 4.67 -5.48 -19.91
CA PHE A 30 5.96 -5.78 -19.31
C PHE A 30 6.34 -7.22 -19.66
N THR A 31 6.91 -7.33 -20.86
CA THR A 31 7.88 -8.36 -21.23
C THR A 31 7.38 -9.80 -21.30
N LEU A 32 6.57 -10.03 -22.32
CA LEU A 32 7.00 -10.97 -23.35
C LEU A 32 8.37 -10.52 -23.89
N ASP A 33 9.45 -10.91 -23.22
CA ASP A 33 10.79 -10.84 -23.79
C ASP A 33 11.35 -12.24 -24.00
N CYS A 34 11.98 -12.39 -25.15
CA CYS A 34 12.24 -13.65 -25.81
C CYS A 34 13.06 -14.62 -24.96
N ARG A 35 12.80 -15.90 -25.18
CA ARG A 35 13.70 -17.02 -24.88
C ARG A 35 15.10 -16.73 -25.45
N VAL A 36 15.97 -16.08 -24.68
CA VAL A 36 17.39 -16.03 -25.02
C VAL A 36 17.97 -17.34 -24.53
N SER A 37 18.18 -18.24 -25.50
CA SER A 37 18.85 -19.52 -25.33
C SER A 37 20.16 -19.31 -24.58
N PHE A 38 20.28 -19.86 -23.36
CA PHE A 38 21.54 -19.90 -22.60
C PHE A 38 22.49 -20.94 -23.21
N GLY A 39 22.90 -20.70 -24.46
CA GLY A 39 24.05 -21.32 -25.07
C GLY A 39 25.30 -20.57 -24.62
N LYS A 40 25.96 -21.10 -23.57
CA LYS A 40 27.37 -20.92 -23.21
C LYS A 40 28.06 -19.68 -23.83
N LEU A 41 28.24 -18.57 -23.12
CA LEU A 41 29.44 -17.72 -23.30
C LEU A 41 29.50 -16.56 -22.27
N SER A 42 30.53 -16.66 -21.42
CA SER A 42 31.23 -15.60 -20.67
C SER A 42 30.50 -14.76 -19.61
N PHE A 43 30.71 -15.13 -18.35
CA PHE A 43 30.58 -14.29 -17.16
C PHE A 43 31.66 -13.18 -17.18
N LEU A 44 31.40 -11.98 -17.72
CA LEU A 44 32.12 -10.74 -17.33
C LEU A 44 31.61 -9.51 -18.13
N ALA A 45 30.36 -9.06 -17.96
CA ALA A 45 29.93 -7.76 -18.49
C ALA A 45 28.56 -7.27 -17.95
N MET A 46 28.24 -7.46 -16.67
CA MET A 46 26.92 -7.04 -16.16
C MET A 46 26.96 -6.36 -14.78
N THR A 47 28.05 -5.68 -14.45
CA THR A 47 28.19 -4.88 -13.21
C THR A 47 28.08 -3.38 -13.44
N LEU A 48 27.44 -2.93 -14.53
CA LEU A 48 27.23 -1.51 -14.83
C LEU A 48 25.84 -1.24 -15.41
N ILE A 49 24.80 -1.77 -14.75
CA ILE A 49 23.51 -1.09 -14.75
C ILE A 49 23.29 -0.74 -13.28
N GLY A 50 23.74 0.46 -12.92
CA GLY A 50 23.41 1.07 -11.64
C GLY A 50 21.90 1.01 -11.48
N PHE A 51 21.47 0.23 -10.51
CA PHE A 51 20.10 0.15 -10.04
C PHE A 51 19.75 1.53 -9.50
N PHE A 52 19.32 2.43 -10.38
CA PHE A 52 18.74 3.71 -9.98
C PHE A 52 17.36 3.38 -9.42
N VAL A 53 17.34 3.06 -8.12
CA VAL A 53 16.11 3.07 -7.34
C VAL A 53 15.67 4.52 -7.32
N LEU A 54 14.72 4.86 -8.19
CA LEU A 54 13.93 6.05 -7.97
C LEU A 54 13.28 5.87 -6.59
N PRO A 55 13.47 6.79 -5.64
CA PRO A 55 12.66 6.76 -4.43
C PRO A 55 11.21 6.84 -4.91
N GLY A 56 10.46 5.76 -4.69
CA GLY A 56 9.02 5.82 -4.86
C GLY A 56 8.52 6.93 -3.95
N PHE A 57 7.74 7.87 -4.48
CA PHE A 57 7.02 8.80 -3.63
C PHE A 57 6.07 7.96 -2.77
N ALA A 58 6.49 7.68 -1.53
CA ALA A 58 5.59 7.11 -0.55
C ALA A 58 4.53 8.18 -0.29
N SER A 59 3.30 7.89 -0.69
CA SER A 59 2.17 8.67 -0.22
C SER A 59 2.00 8.32 1.26
N ALA A 60 1.97 9.33 2.13
CA ALA A 60 1.65 9.13 3.52
C ALA A 60 0.31 8.37 3.62
N THR A 61 0.36 7.19 4.22
CA THR A 61 -0.81 6.37 4.54
C THR A 61 -1.13 6.55 6.01
N VAL A 62 -2.42 6.57 6.35
CA VAL A 62 -2.85 6.58 7.75
C VAL A 62 -2.89 5.14 8.25
N CYS A 63 -2.11 4.84 9.27
CA CYS A 63 -2.03 3.54 9.91
C CYS A 63 -2.59 3.62 11.33
N THR A 64 -3.65 2.87 11.61
CA THR A 64 -4.34 2.87 12.90
C THR A 64 -3.89 1.71 13.76
N TRP A 65 -3.40 2.01 14.96
CA TRP A 65 -3.02 1.02 15.97
C TRP A 65 -4.24 0.36 16.60
N ASP A 66 -4.30 -0.97 16.57
CA ASP A 66 -5.22 -1.76 17.37
C ASP A 66 -4.53 -2.40 18.59
N GLY A 67 -3.27 -2.81 18.45
CA GLY A 67 -2.49 -3.48 19.50
C GLY A 67 -3.09 -4.78 20.03
N SER A 68 -3.85 -5.50 19.23
CA SER A 68 -4.59 -6.70 19.60
C SER A 68 -3.74 -7.97 19.66
N SER A 69 -2.63 -8.01 18.91
CA SER A 69 -1.76 -9.18 18.81
C SER A 69 -0.54 -9.09 19.73
N SER A 70 0.09 -7.92 19.83
CA SER A 70 1.28 -7.71 20.67
C SER A 70 1.47 -6.25 21.06
N ASN A 71 2.53 -5.98 21.83
CA ASN A 71 2.96 -4.63 22.18
C ASN A 71 4.03 -4.04 21.23
N LEU A 72 4.43 -4.74 20.17
CA LEU A 72 5.46 -4.30 19.22
C LEU A 72 4.83 -3.62 17.98
N TRP A 73 5.50 -2.58 17.46
CA TRP A 73 5.01 -1.78 16.34
C TRP A 73 5.22 -2.48 14.99
N ASN A 74 6.28 -3.26 14.81
CA ASN A 74 6.58 -3.94 13.54
C ASN A 74 5.85 -5.29 13.39
N VAL A 75 4.61 -5.36 13.88
CA VAL A 75 3.74 -6.54 13.78
C VAL A 75 2.48 -6.12 13.04
N ALA A 76 2.33 -6.60 11.80
CA ALA A 76 1.25 -6.18 10.90
C ALA A 76 -0.15 -6.42 11.49
N ALA A 77 -0.33 -7.46 12.31
CA ALA A 77 -1.60 -7.77 12.96
C ALA A 77 -2.02 -6.77 14.06
N ASN A 78 -1.19 -5.78 14.39
CA ASN A 78 -1.55 -4.70 15.32
C ASN A 78 -2.03 -3.43 14.60
N TRP A 79 -2.08 -3.43 13.28
CA TRP A 79 -2.44 -2.27 12.46
C TRP A 79 -3.47 -2.64 11.40
N ASP A 80 -4.27 -1.66 10.99
CA ASP A 80 -5.07 -1.76 9.76
C ASP A 80 -4.18 -1.91 8.50
N THR A 81 -3.03 -1.24 8.49
CA THR A 81 -1.96 -1.32 7.50
C THR A 81 -0.63 -1.16 8.21
N LEU A 82 0.33 -2.06 7.95
CA LEU A 82 1.65 -1.98 8.58
C LEU A 82 2.35 -0.66 8.18
N PRO A 83 2.77 0.16 9.16
CA PRO A 83 3.40 1.44 8.86
C PRO A 83 4.76 1.31 8.17
N GLN A 84 5.06 2.31 7.35
CA GLN A 84 6.36 2.55 6.74
C GLN A 84 6.87 3.96 7.08
N ALA A 85 8.11 4.25 6.72
CA ALA A 85 8.67 5.58 6.89
C ALA A 85 7.88 6.60 6.06
N GLY A 86 7.47 7.70 6.71
CA GLY A 86 6.66 8.76 6.10
C GLY A 86 5.15 8.61 6.28
N ASP A 87 4.68 7.55 6.94
CA ASP A 87 3.25 7.36 7.20
C ASP A 87 2.76 8.12 8.45
N ASP A 88 1.44 8.24 8.56
CA ASP A 88 0.73 8.85 9.68
C ASP A 88 0.24 7.77 10.65
N LEU A 89 0.71 7.80 11.91
CA LEU A 89 0.31 6.85 12.92
C LEU A 89 -0.85 7.38 13.77
N VAL A 90 -1.90 6.58 13.94
CA VAL A 90 -3.05 6.92 14.78
C VAL A 90 -3.20 5.91 15.91
N PHE A 91 -3.22 6.41 17.15
CA PHE A 91 -3.39 5.64 18.38
C PHE A 91 -4.78 5.93 18.99
N PRO A 92 -5.81 5.10 18.72
CA PRO A 92 -7.19 5.34 19.13
C PRO A 92 -7.44 5.07 20.61
N ALA A 93 -8.55 5.56 21.17
CA ALA A 93 -8.90 5.24 22.56
C ALA A 93 -9.24 3.75 22.79
N SER A 94 -9.65 3.05 21.74
CA SER A 94 -10.11 1.66 21.72
C SER A 94 -9.00 0.61 21.57
N ALA A 95 -7.73 1.02 21.46
CA ALA A 95 -6.64 0.06 21.31
C ALA A 95 -6.53 -0.86 22.53
N SER A 96 -6.24 -2.13 22.28
CA SER A 96 -6.11 -3.17 23.30
C SER A 96 -4.83 -3.00 24.12
N ASN A 97 -3.72 -2.64 23.45
CA ASN A 97 -2.45 -2.35 24.10
C ASN A 97 -2.11 -0.87 24.03
N LYS A 98 -2.19 -0.19 25.18
CA LYS A 98 -1.77 1.22 25.35
C LYS A 98 -0.35 1.37 25.86
N SER A 99 0.23 0.30 26.42
CA SER A 99 1.67 0.22 26.70
C SER A 99 2.33 -0.56 25.57
N ASN A 100 3.10 0.11 24.73
CA ASN A 100 3.68 -0.48 23.54
C ASN A 100 5.10 0.05 23.27
N SER A 101 5.84 -0.66 22.42
CA SER A 101 7.25 -0.40 22.15
C SER A 101 7.49 -0.32 20.65
N ASN A 102 8.07 0.79 20.23
CA ASN A 102 8.56 0.97 18.86
C ASN A 102 9.81 0.11 18.62
N ASP A 103 9.70 -0.85 17.71
CA ASP A 103 10.77 -1.73 17.27
C ASP A 103 11.12 -1.56 15.77
N PHE A 104 10.60 -0.50 15.11
CA PHE A 104 11.13 -0.07 13.82
C PHE A 104 12.58 0.36 13.95
N ALA A 105 13.33 0.38 12.84
CA ALA A 105 14.71 0.84 12.84
C ALA A 105 14.84 2.22 13.52
N ALA A 106 15.89 2.42 14.30
CA ALA A 106 16.14 3.72 14.91
C ALA A 106 16.19 4.80 13.82
N ASP A 107 15.66 5.97 14.14
CA ASP A 107 15.54 7.11 13.22
C ASP A 107 14.59 6.88 12.05
N THR A 108 13.63 5.95 12.18
CA THR A 108 12.49 5.89 11.27
C THR A 108 11.66 7.16 11.43
N SER A 109 11.49 7.89 10.33
CA SER A 109 10.67 9.10 10.27
C SER A 109 9.21 8.75 10.01
N PHE A 110 8.29 9.30 10.80
CA PHE A 110 6.85 9.24 10.55
C PHE A 110 6.35 10.66 10.26
N ASN A 111 5.35 10.81 9.38
CA ASN A 111 4.84 12.13 9.04
C ASN A 111 4.06 12.77 10.20
N SER A 112 3.26 11.97 10.91
CA SER A 112 2.62 12.39 12.14
C SER A 112 2.36 11.22 13.08
N ILE A 113 2.19 11.52 14.37
CA ILE A 113 1.73 10.58 15.38
C ILE A 113 0.60 11.24 16.17
N THR A 114 -0.59 10.67 16.09
CA THR A 114 -1.79 11.21 16.73
C THR A 114 -2.29 10.27 17.82
N PHE A 115 -2.55 10.81 19.01
CA PHE A 115 -3.20 10.09 20.11
C PHE A 115 -4.63 10.57 20.29
N ASN A 116 -5.59 9.73 19.93
CA ASN A 116 -7.02 9.97 20.17
C ASN A 116 -7.50 9.34 21.48
N GLY A 117 -6.60 8.68 22.22
CA GLY A 117 -6.85 8.06 23.52
C GLY A 117 -5.88 8.51 24.61
N SER A 118 -6.28 8.38 25.86
CA SER A 118 -5.42 8.59 27.03
C SER A 118 -4.84 7.28 27.56
N GLY A 119 -3.77 7.39 28.35
CA GLY A 119 -3.10 6.25 29.02
C GLY A 119 -2.06 5.54 28.18
N TYR A 120 -1.62 6.14 27.07
CA TYR A 120 -0.54 5.59 26.26
C TYR A 120 0.82 5.75 26.95
N THR A 121 1.58 4.66 26.98
CA THR A 121 2.98 4.63 27.41
C THR A 121 3.77 4.03 26.26
N LEU A 122 4.65 4.83 25.65
CA LEU A 122 5.49 4.41 24.54
C LEU A 122 6.92 4.20 25.00
N ALA A 123 7.55 3.14 24.50
CA ALA A 123 8.96 2.86 24.69
C ALA A 123 9.63 2.49 23.34
N GLY A 124 10.92 2.18 23.36
CA GLY A 124 11.64 1.60 22.23
C GLY A 124 12.53 2.57 21.47
N ASN A 125 12.63 2.36 20.16
CA ASN A 125 13.57 3.04 19.28
C ASN A 125 13.20 4.50 19.04
N ARG A 126 14.21 5.34 18.81
CA ARG A 126 14.04 6.78 18.50
C ARG A 126 13.38 6.96 17.12
N ILE A 127 12.53 7.98 17.03
CA ILE A 127 11.88 8.47 15.80
C ILE A 127 12.37 9.89 15.49
N THR A 128 12.23 10.34 14.25
CA THR A 128 12.66 11.67 13.78
C THR A 128 11.58 12.41 13.04
#